data_AF-A0A2T1LTF2-F1
#
_entry.id   AF-A0A2T1LTF2-F1
#
_cell.length_a   1.000
_cell.length_b   1.000
_cell.length_c   1.000
_cell.angle_alpha   90.00
_cell.angle_beta   90.00
_cell.angle_gamma   90.00
#
_symmetry.space_group_name_H-M   'P 1'
#
loop_
_entity.id
_entity.type
_entity.pdbx_description
1 polymer ?
#
loop_
_entity_poly.entity_id
_entity_poly.type
_entity_poly.pdbx_seq_one_letter_code
_entity_poly.pdbx_strand_id
1 'polypeptide(L)'
;MSQENALDRLMKKQKPTVLTRIDVVKESVSHDVKTSQQQDIMTSISHDSKTTLSQDYQTQLNPDAFETVRNTIRIESTVDLELRQLCHDERITKETFLEAAYLYLTENPDGLAEVIYSAQERLQHRKAIADYKRAKTMQQRFLES
;
A
#
# COMPACT_ATOMS: atom_id res chain seq x y z
N MET A 1 6.92 -21.90 -49.65
CA MET A 1 6.94 -20.72 -48.76
C MET A 1 7.15 -21.21 -47.34
N SER A 2 8.39 -21.16 -46.85
CA SER A 2 8.75 -21.71 -45.54
C SER A 2 8.26 -20.79 -44.43
N GLN A 3 7.42 -21.30 -43.55
CA GLN A 3 6.94 -20.58 -42.36
C GLN A 3 8.10 -20.46 -41.37
N GLU A 4 8.61 -19.25 -41.17
CA GLU A 4 9.59 -18.98 -40.11
C GLU A 4 8.97 -19.30 -38.75
N ASN A 5 9.65 -20.16 -37.99
CA ASN A 5 9.19 -20.65 -36.71
C ASN A 5 9.18 -19.51 -35.67
N ALA A 6 8.12 -19.40 -34.88
CA ALA A 6 7.91 -18.28 -33.95
C ALA A 6 9.04 -18.13 -32.91
N LEU A 7 9.73 -19.23 -32.60
CA LEU A 7 10.89 -19.26 -31.69
C LEU A 7 12.12 -18.56 -32.28
N ASP A 8 12.38 -18.69 -33.58
CA ASP A 8 13.50 -18.02 -34.24
C ASP A 8 13.33 -16.50 -34.24
N ARG A 9 12.07 -16.03 -34.29
CA ARG A 9 11.74 -14.61 -34.17
C ARG A 9 12.02 -14.05 -32.78
N LEU A 10 11.91 -14.87 -31.73
CA LEU A 10 12.16 -14.43 -30.37
C LEU A 10 13.66 -14.33 -30.08
N MET A 11 14.46 -15.26 -30.62
CA MET A 11 15.91 -15.27 -30.44
C MET A 11 16.62 -14.14 -31.18
N LYS A 12 16.07 -13.67 -32.30
CA LYS A 12 16.62 -12.55 -33.09
C LYS A 12 16.26 -11.16 -32.56
N LYS A 13 15.48 -11.05 -31.46
CA LYS A 13 15.16 -9.74 -30.88
C LYS A 13 16.36 -9.18 -30.11
N GLN A 14 16.87 -8.06 -30.59
CA GLN A 14 17.90 -7.29 -29.91
C GLN A 14 17.32 -6.72 -28.61
N LYS A 15 17.95 -7.03 -27.48
CA LYS A 15 17.49 -6.56 -26.17
C LYS A 15 17.74 -5.05 -26.05
N PRO A 16 16.81 -4.26 -25.51
CA PRO A 16 17.05 -2.85 -25.23
C PRO A 16 18.22 -2.70 -24.26
N THR A 17 19.21 -1.90 -24.65
CA THR A 17 20.33 -1.55 -23.76
C THR A 17 19.88 -0.42 -22.85
N VAL A 18 19.63 -0.76 -21.58
CA VAL A 18 19.25 0.22 -20.55
C VAL A 18 20.51 0.83 -19.97
N LEU A 19 20.54 2.16 -19.87
CA LEU A 19 21.62 2.89 -19.22
C LEU A 19 21.60 2.60 -17.71
N THR A 20 22.78 2.39 -17.15
CA THR A 20 22.98 2.21 -15.71
C THR A 20 22.66 3.51 -14.98
N ARG A 21 21.85 3.41 -13.92
CA ARG A 21 21.50 4.53 -13.03
C ARG A 21 22.77 5.09 -12.37
N ILE A 22 22.98 6.40 -12.48
CA ILE A 22 23.97 7.15 -11.72
C ILE A 22 23.30 7.74 -10.49
N ASP A 23 23.59 7.20 -9.31
CA ASP A 23 23.15 7.77 -8.03
C ASP A 23 24.14 8.88 -7.63
N VAL A 24 23.84 10.12 -8.04
CA VAL A 24 24.55 11.31 -7.54
C VAL A 24 23.57 12.15 -6.75
N VAL A 25 23.69 12.04 -5.43
CA VAL A 25 23.12 13.01 -4.47
C VAL A 25 23.99 14.26 -4.55
N LYS A 26 23.42 15.37 -5.03
CA LYS A 26 24.02 16.70 -4.87
C LYS A 26 23.01 17.64 -4.24
N GLU A 27 23.30 17.94 -2.99
CA GLU A 27 22.71 18.98 -2.16
C GLU A 27 23.27 20.35 -2.61
N SER A 28 22.39 21.31 -2.91
CA SER A 28 22.75 22.73 -2.99
C SER A 28 21.52 23.65 -2.89
N VAL A 29 21.21 23.99 -1.64
CA VAL A 29 20.76 25.26 -1.02
C VAL A 29 20.38 26.49 -1.89
N SER A 30 19.31 27.14 -1.41
CA SER A 30 18.92 28.57 -1.40
C SER A 30 18.14 29.20 -2.56
N HIS A 31 17.03 29.87 -2.22
CA HIS A 31 16.68 31.31 -2.38
C HIS A 31 15.30 31.52 -1.69
N ASP A 32 15.17 32.09 -0.49
CA ASP A 32 15.22 33.50 -0.06
C ASP A 32 14.01 34.35 -0.57
N VAL A 33 13.01 34.57 0.29
CA VAL A 33 12.04 35.68 0.18
C VAL A 33 11.69 36.18 1.59
N LYS A 34 12.15 37.40 1.89
CA LYS A 34 11.69 38.25 2.98
C LYS A 34 10.42 38.99 2.56
N THR A 35 9.36 38.99 3.37
CA THR A 35 8.59 40.22 3.65
C THR A 35 7.90 40.16 5.02
N SER A 36 7.99 41.30 5.69
CA SER A 36 7.55 41.67 7.04
C SER A 36 6.05 41.97 7.12
N GLN A 37 5.39 41.69 8.25
CA GLN A 37 4.82 42.70 9.17
C GLN A 37 3.82 42.08 10.17
N GLN A 38 4.04 42.39 11.45
CA GLN A 38 3.14 42.17 12.59
C GLN A 38 1.92 43.09 12.49
N GLN A 39 0.77 42.64 13.01
CA GLN A 39 0.02 43.35 14.07
C GLN A 39 -1.16 42.51 14.57
N ASP A 40 -1.18 42.29 15.87
CA ASP A 40 -2.32 41.83 16.66
C ASP A 40 -3.48 42.83 16.59
N ILE A 41 -4.71 42.35 16.83
CA ILE A 41 -5.66 42.94 17.82
C ILE A 41 -6.88 42.03 17.92
N MET A 42 -7.13 41.57 19.15
CA MET A 42 -8.35 40.93 19.62
C MET A 42 -9.57 41.82 19.40
N THR A 43 -10.69 41.25 18.97
CA THR A 43 -12.01 41.79 19.31
C THR A 43 -13.00 40.66 19.51
N SER A 44 -13.46 40.54 20.75
CA SER A 44 -14.58 39.75 21.21
C SER A 44 -15.89 40.21 20.57
N ILE A 45 -16.77 39.28 20.17
CA ILE A 45 -18.22 39.46 20.23
C ILE A 45 -18.87 38.06 20.38
N SER A 46 -19.66 37.94 21.44
CA SER A 46 -20.49 36.81 21.81
C SER A 46 -21.64 36.60 20.82
N HIS A 47 -22.03 35.35 20.56
CA HIS A 47 -23.45 34.98 20.48
C HIS A 47 -23.66 33.48 20.71
N ASP A 48 -24.52 33.20 21.69
CA ASP A 48 -25.13 31.94 22.07
C ASP A 48 -25.88 31.30 20.89
N SER A 49 -25.68 30.01 20.61
CA SER A 49 -26.59 29.16 19.81
C SER A 49 -26.17 27.68 19.82
N LYS A 50 -26.95 26.86 20.53
CA LYS A 50 -27.20 25.41 20.38
C LYS A 50 -26.30 24.64 19.40
N THR A 51 -25.41 23.81 19.94
CA THR A 51 -24.62 22.83 19.18
C THR A 51 -25.47 21.59 18.85
N THR A 52 -26.12 21.58 17.69
CA THR A 52 -26.35 20.33 16.97
C THR A 52 -25.05 19.96 16.27
N LEU A 53 -24.41 18.90 16.74
CA LEU A 53 -23.24 18.25 16.15
C LEU A 53 -23.58 17.69 14.77
N SER A 54 -23.58 18.56 13.76
CA SER A 54 -23.34 18.18 12.37
C SER A 54 -21.96 18.73 12.06
N GLN A 55 -20.93 17.98 12.45
CA GLN A 55 -19.56 18.31 12.05
C GLN A 55 -19.41 17.89 10.59
N ASP A 56 -19.94 18.74 9.71
CA ASP A 56 -19.67 18.70 8.29
C ASP A 56 -18.19 19.05 8.12
N TYR A 57 -17.34 18.03 8.16
CA TYR A 57 -15.98 18.13 7.65
C TYR A 57 -16.07 18.32 6.14
N GLN A 58 -16.37 19.54 5.71
CA GLN A 58 -16.08 19.99 4.35
C GLN A 58 -14.55 20.09 4.21
N THR A 59 -13.90 18.95 4.14
CA THR A 59 -12.54 18.86 3.63
C THR A 59 -12.63 19.34 2.19
N GLN A 60 -12.00 20.47 1.88
CA GLN A 60 -11.81 20.96 0.52
C GLN A 60 -11.12 19.84 -0.26
N LEU A 61 -11.89 19.06 -1.03
CA LEU A 61 -11.38 17.97 -1.85
C LEU A 61 -10.61 18.61 -3.00
N ASN A 62 -9.29 18.68 -2.88
CA ASN A 62 -8.44 18.94 -4.03
C ASN A 62 -8.20 17.59 -4.75
N PRO A 63 -8.88 17.31 -5.88
CA PRO A 63 -8.75 16.03 -6.56
C PRO A 63 -7.32 15.79 -7.07
N ASP A 64 -6.55 16.84 -7.30
CA ASP A 64 -5.15 16.73 -7.75
C ASP A 64 -4.18 16.33 -6.62
N ALA A 65 -4.63 16.35 -5.36
CA ALA A 65 -3.82 15.97 -4.20
C ALA A 65 -3.99 14.49 -3.79
N PHE A 66 -4.91 13.74 -4.40
CA PHE A 66 -5.18 12.35 -4.05
C PHE A 66 -4.63 11.39 -5.11
N GLU A 67 -3.47 10.79 -4.82
CA GLU A 67 -2.83 9.79 -5.67
C GLU A 67 -2.90 8.39 -5.02
N THR A 68 -3.37 7.40 -5.77
CA THR A 68 -3.42 6.00 -5.33
C THR A 68 -2.28 5.18 -5.92
N VAL A 69 -1.63 4.35 -5.09
CA VAL A 69 -0.60 3.41 -5.57
C VAL A 69 -1.19 2.00 -5.76
N ARG A 70 -1.18 1.51 -6.99
CA ARG A 70 -1.67 0.17 -7.31
C ARG A 70 -0.69 -0.92 -6.87
N ASN A 71 -1.14 -1.84 -6.01
CA ASN A 71 -0.36 -2.98 -5.53
C ASN A 71 -1.08 -4.33 -5.76
N THR A 72 -0.31 -5.42 -5.83
CA THR A 72 -0.86 -6.80 -5.87
C THR A 72 -0.63 -7.48 -4.52
N ILE A 73 -1.71 -7.88 -3.84
CA ILE A 73 -1.66 -8.52 -2.52
C ILE A 73 -2.22 -9.94 -2.60
N ARG A 74 -1.57 -10.90 -1.92
CA ARG A 74 -2.01 -12.30 -1.83
C ARG A 74 -2.39 -12.65 -0.39
N ILE A 75 -3.69 -12.73 -0.14
CA ILE A 75 -4.27 -13.08 1.15
C ILE A 75 -4.52 -14.60 1.19
N GLU A 76 -4.45 -15.19 2.38
CA GLU A 76 -4.75 -16.62 2.55
C GLU A 76 -6.27 -16.83 2.38
N SER A 77 -6.68 -17.98 1.85
CA SER A 77 -8.04 -18.17 1.31
C SER A 77 -9.16 -17.98 2.34
N THR A 78 -8.96 -18.47 3.57
CA THR A 78 -9.98 -18.35 4.62
C THR A 78 -10.12 -16.89 5.07
N VAL A 79 -9.00 -16.21 5.33
CA VAL A 79 -8.98 -14.79 5.66
C VAL A 79 -9.54 -13.92 4.52
N ASP A 80 -9.25 -14.25 3.26
CA ASP A 80 -9.75 -13.50 2.11
C ASP A 80 -11.27 -13.59 1.95
N LEU A 81 -11.85 -14.76 2.29
CA LEU A 81 -13.29 -14.98 2.27
C LEU A 81 -13.98 -14.14 3.36
N GLU A 82 -13.51 -14.25 4.60
CA GLU A 82 -14.07 -13.52 5.74
C GLU A 82 -13.90 -12.00 5.58
N LEU A 83 -12.73 -11.54 5.15
CA LEU A 83 -12.49 -10.12 4.89
C LEU A 83 -13.39 -9.60 3.77
N ARG A 84 -13.60 -10.39 2.70
CA ARG A 84 -14.54 -10.01 1.63
C ARG A 84 -15.96 -9.86 2.17
N GLN A 85 -16.40 -10.77 3.03
CA GLN A 85 -17.73 -10.72 3.64
C GLN A 85 -17.88 -9.48 4.51
N LEU A 86 -16.92 -9.21 5.40
CA LEU A 86 -16.91 -8.00 6.23
C LEU A 86 -16.99 -6.72 5.37
N CYS A 87 -16.16 -6.62 4.34
CA CYS A 87 -16.19 -5.48 3.43
C CYS A 87 -17.52 -5.32 2.69
N HIS A 88 -18.18 -6.44 2.34
CA HIS A 88 -19.49 -6.41 1.69
C HIS A 88 -20.57 -5.86 2.63
N ASP A 89 -20.60 -6.37 3.86
CA ASP A 89 -21.61 -6.02 4.86
C ASP A 89 -21.49 -4.54 5.26
N GLU A 90 -20.25 -4.07 5.44
CA GLU A 90 -19.94 -2.68 5.82
C GLU A 90 -19.85 -1.71 4.63
N ARG A 91 -20.06 -2.20 3.40
CA ARG A 91 -19.98 -1.40 2.14
C ARG A 91 -18.66 -0.64 1.97
N ILE A 92 -17.56 -1.24 2.35
CA ILE A 92 -16.20 -0.72 2.16
C ILE A 92 -15.37 -1.63 1.24
N THR A 93 -14.22 -1.15 0.78
CA THR A 93 -13.27 -1.99 0.03
C THR A 93 -12.17 -2.51 0.94
N LYS A 94 -11.46 -3.55 0.49
CA LYS A 94 -10.29 -4.08 1.20
C LYS A 94 -9.17 -3.04 1.32
N GLU A 95 -9.06 -2.16 0.33
CA GLU A 95 -8.06 -1.08 0.29
C GLU A 95 -8.38 -0.04 1.37
N THR A 96 -9.62 0.44 1.43
CA THR A 96 -10.06 1.38 2.47
C THR A 96 -9.99 0.77 3.87
N PHE A 97 -10.33 -0.51 4.02
CA PHE A 97 -10.16 -1.21 5.30
C PHE A 97 -8.69 -1.26 5.72
N LEU A 98 -7.77 -1.53 4.79
CA LEU A 98 -6.33 -1.56 5.07
C LEU A 98 -5.79 -0.19 5.47
N GLU A 99 -6.21 0.87 4.77
CA GLU A 99 -5.85 2.27 5.09
C GLU A 99 -6.36 2.65 6.49
N ALA A 100 -7.64 2.43 6.76
CA ALA A 100 -8.25 2.74 8.05
C ALA A 100 -7.62 1.94 9.21
N ALA A 101 -7.37 0.65 9.01
CA ALA A 101 -6.72 -0.20 9.99
C ALA A 101 -5.28 0.26 10.27
N TYR A 102 -4.52 0.65 9.24
CA TYR A 102 -3.18 1.18 9.42
C TYR A 102 -3.20 2.48 10.23
N LEU A 103 -4.04 3.44 9.86
CA LEU A 103 -4.18 4.72 10.58
C LEU A 103 -4.56 4.49 12.05
N TYR A 104 -5.55 3.61 12.30
CA TYR A 104 -5.94 3.25 13.66
C TYR A 104 -4.79 2.64 14.46
N LEU A 105 -4.04 1.69 13.89
CA LEU A 105 -2.93 1.04 14.58
C LEU A 105 -1.76 1.99 14.82
N THR A 106 -1.51 2.97 13.95
CA THR A 106 -0.46 3.97 14.20
C THR A 106 -0.72 4.84 15.42
N GLU A 107 -1.97 5.02 15.80
CA GLU A 107 -2.36 5.71 17.03
C GLU A 107 -2.34 4.80 18.26
N ASN A 108 -2.25 3.47 18.08
CA ASN A 108 -2.33 2.46 19.12
C ASN A 108 -1.07 1.55 19.11
N PRO A 109 0.04 1.96 19.73
CA PRO A 109 1.34 1.29 19.58
C PRO A 109 1.39 -0.14 20.11
N ASP A 110 0.70 -0.43 21.21
CA ASP A 110 0.64 -1.78 21.78
C ASP A 110 -0.10 -2.73 20.83
N GLY A 111 -1.25 -2.29 20.31
CA GLY A 111 -2.00 -3.05 19.31
C GLY A 111 -1.22 -3.25 18.01
N LEU A 112 -0.48 -2.23 17.56
CA LEU A 112 0.41 -2.34 16.41
C LEU A 112 1.51 -3.38 16.64
N ALA A 113 2.12 -3.41 17.82
CA ALA A 113 3.15 -4.39 18.17
C ALA A 113 2.59 -5.83 18.13
N GLU A 114 1.40 -6.06 18.67
CA GLU A 114 0.73 -7.36 18.60
C GLU A 114 0.41 -7.79 17.16
N VAL A 115 -0.10 -6.87 16.33
CA VAL A 115 -0.38 -7.13 14.91
C VAL A 115 0.91 -7.46 14.15
N ILE A 116 2.00 -6.75 14.42
CA ILE A 116 3.30 -7.03 13.80
C ILE A 116 3.80 -8.42 14.20
N TYR A 117 3.72 -8.78 15.49
CA TYR A 117 4.11 -10.11 15.95
C TYR A 117 3.31 -11.21 15.25
N SER A 118 1.97 -11.08 15.23
CA SER A 118 1.08 -12.01 14.53
C SER A 118 1.37 -12.10 13.02
N ALA A 119 1.69 -10.98 12.37
CA ALA A 119 2.05 -10.94 10.97
C ALA A 119 3.37 -11.68 10.68
N GLN A 120 4.36 -11.56 11.57
CA GLN A 120 5.63 -12.29 11.47
C GLN A 120 5.43 -13.80 11.59
N GLU A 121 4.62 -14.26 12.56
CA GLU A 121 4.29 -15.68 12.70
C GLU A 121 3.57 -16.22 11.45
N ARG A 122 2.58 -15.48 10.93
CA ARG A 122 1.89 -15.85 9.68
C ARG A 122 2.85 -15.92 8.49
N LEU A 123 3.84 -15.04 8.41
CA LEU A 123 4.85 -15.08 7.36
C LEU A 123 5.74 -16.34 7.49
N GLN A 124 6.17 -16.68 8.70
CA GLN A 124 6.95 -17.91 8.94
C GLN A 124 6.15 -19.16 8.57
N HIS A 125 4.88 -19.22 8.98
CA HIS A 125 3.97 -20.31 8.62
C HIS A 125 3.82 -20.46 7.10
N ARG A 126 3.68 -19.34 6.36
CA ARG A 126 3.63 -19.36 4.89
C ARG A 126 4.90 -19.92 4.26
N LYS A 127 6.08 -19.58 4.80
CA LYS A 127 7.37 -20.12 4.33
C LYS A 127 7.43 -21.64 4.54
N ALA A 128 7.08 -22.12 5.73
CA ALA A 128 7.06 -23.54 6.04
C ALA A 128 6.15 -24.34 5.10
N ILE A 129 4.95 -23.82 4.80
CA ILE A 129 4.03 -24.45 3.83
C ILE A 129 4.64 -24.47 2.42
N ALA A 130 5.30 -23.38 1.99
CA ALA A 130 5.93 -23.32 0.68
C ALA A 130 7.07 -24.34 0.55
N ASP A 131 7.90 -24.47 1.58
CA ASP A 131 9.00 -25.44 1.62
C ASP A 131 8.47 -26.88 1.63
N TYR A 132 7.44 -27.17 2.44
CA TYR A 132 6.78 -28.47 2.44
C TYR A 132 6.22 -28.82 1.05
N LYS A 133 5.51 -27.90 0.40
CA LYS A 133 4.96 -28.12 -0.94
C LYS A 133 6.07 -28.39 -1.94
N ARG A 134 7.17 -27.62 -1.90
CA ARG A 134 8.33 -27.81 -2.76
C ARG A 134 8.95 -29.19 -2.57
N ALA A 135 9.19 -29.61 -1.34
CA ALA A 135 9.76 -30.92 -1.02
C ALA A 135 8.83 -32.07 -1.45
N LYS A 136 7.53 -31.94 -1.20
CA LYS A 136 6.52 -32.94 -1.62
C LYS A 136 6.50 -33.12 -3.14
N THR A 137 6.50 -32.02 -3.90
CA THR A 137 6.57 -32.08 -5.37
C THR A 137 7.87 -32.74 -5.84
N MET A 138 9.00 -32.45 -5.20
CA MET A 138 10.27 -33.11 -5.53
C MET A 138 10.21 -34.62 -5.30
N GLN A 139 9.71 -35.05 -4.13
CA GLN A 139 9.58 -36.47 -3.77
C GLN A 139 8.70 -37.25 -4.75
N GLN A 140 7.57 -36.68 -5.15
CA GLN A 140 6.65 -37.31 -6.12
C GLN A 140 7.34 -37.58 -7.46
N ARG A 141 8.16 -36.65 -7.95
CA ARG A 141 8.89 -36.83 -9.21
C ARG A 141 9.87 -38.01 -9.18
N PHE A 142 10.51 -38.25 -8.04
CA PHE A 142 11.42 -39.39 -7.87
C PHE A 142 10.70 -40.74 -7.76
N LEU A 143 9.47 -40.75 -7.23
CA LEU A 143 8.66 -41.97 -7.08
C LEU A 143 7.93 -42.37 -8.37
N GLU A 144 7.67 -41.42 -9.26
CA GLU A 144 7.00 -41.63 -10.55
C GLU A 144 7.98 -41.91 -11.71
N SER A 145 9.29 -41.89 -11.45
CA SER A 145 10.36 -42.23 -12.40
C SER A 145 10.83 -43.67 -12.23
#